data_AF-A0A7J6AMW6-F1
#
_entry.id   AF-A0A7J6AMW6-F1
#
_cell.length_a   1.000
_cell.length_b   1.000
_cell.length_c   1.000
_cell.angle_alpha   90.00
_cell.angle_beta   90.00
_cell.angle_gamma   90.00
#
_symmetry.space_group_name_H-M   'P 1'
#
loop_
_entity.id
_entity.type
_entity.pdbx_description
1 polymer ?
#
loop_
_entity_poly.entity_id
_entity_poly.type
_entity_poly.pdbx_seq_one_letter_code
_entity_poly.pdbx_strand_id
1 'polypeptide(L)'
;MAEEEAEKEYNRREETVALRKRFQELTTVLRDSADSALNASANFCHEFCQILVEHGGQWKSEEDPLPLLEMYTVAILCFAEATPFLFPECEHVTVVLEKLALSCLDFLLSLSENVPSALWEEFQSSVKVAHGILQGNGNLQLNTLLALANETGIWTNTTLCHILSNNMPDVEKVHELLAQEGPTLLDMRIKHLIKQKCVEKAAVLAKTCAEFPEFGGKKNFKQNYLVCLCETVSQQELMQEIKEIDCKDALDMICNLESEENEKGALSLCTAFFKRQLLQGDAYCAWELTLFWSKLLIRLESAQAFMDQCRLLAQLSGSVYHILLLIKVIQAEVQDEGLPVCIEMCIQALNIGVSDSEDCNTTICKTISCLLPLDLEVKRACQLTEFLVKPTVDSYYAVETLFNEPDQKLEEESLPIPNSLRCDLLLALKTQWPFDPEFWDWKTLKRHCLGLMGEEASIVSSIDKLNDSEENEGLLDADDNDFKHLDFTLSPTRVPWPQDSEARTEACPRWYFPLSNMYEDI
;
A
#
# COMPACT_ATOMS: atom_id res chain seq x y z
N MET A 1 42.86 28.18 15.57
CA MET A 1 42.89 27.33 14.35
C MET A 1 43.93 26.22 14.47
N ALA A 2 45.21 26.37 14.11
CA ALA A 2 46.17 25.24 14.18
C ALA A 2 46.46 24.71 15.60
N GLU A 3 46.58 25.59 16.61
CA GLU A 3 46.74 25.15 18.02
C GLU A 3 45.47 24.51 18.59
N GLU A 4 44.31 25.00 18.14
CA GLU A 4 42.98 24.56 18.58
C GLU A 4 42.59 23.21 17.95
N GLU A 5 43.02 22.96 16.71
CA GLU A 5 42.93 21.65 16.04
C GLU A 5 43.88 20.62 16.70
N ALA A 6 45.09 21.05 17.09
CA ALA A 6 46.04 20.18 17.77
C ALA A 6 45.58 19.79 19.19
N GLU A 7 44.93 20.71 19.92
CA GLU A 7 44.36 20.44 21.25
C GLU A 7 43.15 19.50 21.16
N LYS A 8 42.30 19.66 20.14
CA LYS A 8 41.20 18.73 19.86
C LYS A 8 41.69 17.32 19.51
N GLU A 9 42.70 17.21 18.64
CA GLU A 9 43.33 15.92 18.30
C GLU A 9 43.96 15.24 19.52
N TYR A 10 44.60 16.01 20.41
CA TYR A 10 45.19 15.50 21.64
C TYR A 10 44.14 14.94 22.59
N ASN A 11 43.06 15.69 22.85
CA ASN A 11 41.97 15.26 23.72
C ASN A 11 41.29 14.00 23.20
N ARG A 12 41.05 13.93 21.88
CA ARG A 12 40.46 12.76 21.23
C ARG A 12 41.30 11.49 21.44
N ARG A 13 42.63 11.60 21.31
CA ARG A 13 43.53 10.46 21.55
C ARG A 13 43.51 9.98 23.00
N GLU A 14 43.44 10.90 23.97
CA GLU A 14 43.34 10.51 25.39
C GLU A 14 42.02 9.77 25.67
N GLU A 15 40.91 10.21 25.07
CA GLU A 15 39.60 9.57 25.19
C GLU A 15 39.59 8.18 24.55
N THR A 16 40.18 8.02 23.37
CA THR A 16 40.32 6.73 22.69
C THR A 16 41.17 5.75 23.49
N VAL A 17 42.23 6.23 24.16
CA VAL A 17 43.04 5.41 25.08
C VAL A 17 42.25 5.00 26.33
N ALA A 18 41.47 5.92 26.91
CA ALA A 18 40.62 5.62 28.06
C ALA A 18 39.52 4.60 27.72
N LEU A 19 38.90 4.73 26.54
CA LEU A 19 37.91 3.79 26.03
C LEU A 19 38.49 2.38 25.86
N ARG A 20 39.66 2.27 25.23
CA ARG A 20 40.37 0.99 25.07
C ARG A 20 40.67 0.34 26.42
N LYS A 21 41.10 1.12 27.41
CA LYS A 21 41.35 0.61 28.76
C LYS A 21 40.08 0.06 29.40
N ARG A 22 38.94 0.75 29.26
CA ARG A 22 37.66 0.32 29.81
C ARG A 22 37.18 -1.00 29.20
N PHE A 23 37.34 -1.19 27.89
CA PHE A 23 37.06 -2.49 27.25
C PHE A 23 38.03 -3.59 27.68
N GLN A 24 39.31 -3.28 27.86
CA GLN A 24 40.28 -4.25 28.37
C GLN A 24 39.95 -4.69 29.81
N GLU A 25 39.56 -3.76 30.68
CA GLU A 25 39.08 -4.06 32.04
C GLU A 25 37.86 -5.00 31.98
N LEU A 26 36.90 -4.76 31.07
CA LEU A 26 35.77 -5.65 30.88
C LEU A 26 36.19 -7.06 30.43
N THR A 27 37.16 -7.18 29.52
CA THR A 27 37.72 -8.48 29.11
C THR A 27 38.46 -9.19 30.24
N THR A 28 39.12 -8.45 31.15
CA THR A 28 39.73 -9.06 32.34
C THR A 28 38.69 -9.61 33.31
N VAL A 29 37.58 -8.88 33.53
CA VAL A 29 36.46 -9.34 34.36
C VAL A 29 35.82 -10.60 33.76
N LEU A 30 35.66 -10.66 32.44
CA LEU A 30 35.17 -11.87 31.75
C LEU A 30 36.07 -13.08 32.01
N ARG A 31 37.39 -12.91 31.93
CA ARG A 31 38.37 -14.00 32.12
C ARG A 31 38.41 -14.50 33.57
N ASP A 32 38.30 -13.60 34.53
CA ASP A 32 38.42 -13.88 35.96
C ASP A 32 37.06 -14.16 36.63
N SER A 33 35.98 -14.23 35.85
CA SER A 33 34.62 -14.40 36.36
C SER A 33 34.44 -15.76 37.06
N ALA A 34 33.78 -15.72 38.22
CA ALA A 34 33.34 -16.92 38.94
C ALA A 34 31.93 -17.40 38.52
N ASP A 35 31.24 -16.64 37.67
CA ASP A 35 29.90 -16.97 37.18
C ASP A 35 29.95 -18.09 36.12
N SER A 36 28.77 -18.59 35.74
CA SER A 36 28.67 -19.49 34.58
C SER A 36 29.16 -18.77 33.32
N ALA A 37 29.80 -19.50 32.40
CA ALA A 37 30.33 -18.93 31.15
C ALA A 37 29.24 -18.19 30.34
N LEU A 38 28.00 -18.71 30.36
CA LEU A 38 26.84 -18.08 29.74
C LEU A 38 26.52 -16.71 30.39
N ASN A 39 26.41 -16.64 31.72
CA ASN A 39 26.09 -15.40 32.43
C ASN A 39 27.22 -14.39 32.29
N ALA A 40 28.47 -14.83 32.39
CA ALA A 40 29.64 -13.97 32.21
C ALA A 40 29.66 -13.35 30.80
N SER A 41 29.33 -14.13 29.76
CA SER A 41 29.25 -13.65 28.38
C SER A 41 28.07 -12.69 28.15
N ALA A 42 26.91 -12.96 28.75
CA ALA A 42 25.76 -12.07 28.68
C ALA A 42 26.04 -10.73 29.37
N ASN A 43 26.63 -10.77 30.58
CA ASN A 43 27.05 -9.58 31.31
C ASN A 43 28.11 -8.78 30.55
N PHE A 44 29.09 -9.46 29.93
CA PHE A 44 30.06 -8.80 29.05
C PHE A 44 29.36 -8.05 27.92
N CYS A 45 28.41 -8.69 27.22
CA CYS A 45 27.68 -8.07 26.11
C CYS A 45 26.88 -6.85 26.58
N HIS A 46 26.21 -6.95 27.74
CA HIS A 46 25.46 -5.83 28.33
C HIS A 46 26.37 -4.64 28.65
N GLU A 47 27.43 -4.86 29.43
CA GLU A 47 28.36 -3.79 29.83
C GLU A 47 29.11 -3.21 28.62
N PHE A 48 29.45 -4.04 27.63
CA PHE A 48 30.07 -3.58 26.39
C PHE A 48 29.15 -2.60 25.63
N CYS A 49 27.87 -2.93 25.49
CA CYS A 49 26.88 -2.06 24.89
C CYS A 49 26.69 -0.77 25.71
N GLN A 50 26.68 -0.86 27.05
CA GLN A 50 26.57 0.32 27.90
C GLN A 50 27.76 1.28 27.70
N ILE A 51 28.99 0.76 27.65
CA ILE A 51 30.19 1.57 27.38
C ILE A 51 30.07 2.29 26.03
N LEU A 52 29.59 1.59 24.99
CA LEU A 52 29.38 2.16 23.67
C LEU A 52 28.35 3.29 23.66
N VAL A 53 27.21 3.10 24.31
CA VAL A 53 26.15 4.13 24.38
C VAL A 53 26.63 5.34 25.17
N GLU A 54 27.30 5.13 26.31
CA GLU A 54 27.85 6.21 27.13
C GLU A 54 28.90 7.03 26.40
N HIS A 55 29.80 6.38 25.65
CA HIS A 55 30.85 7.07 24.89
C HIS A 55 30.30 7.71 23.62
N GLY A 56 29.49 6.99 22.85
CA GLY A 56 28.89 7.49 21.61
C GLY A 56 27.94 8.67 21.84
N GLY A 57 27.20 8.67 22.96
CA GLY A 57 26.29 9.76 23.33
C GLY A 57 26.98 11.10 23.67
N GLN A 58 28.31 11.11 23.84
CA GLN A 58 29.09 12.32 24.09
C GLN A 58 29.35 13.11 22.79
N TRP A 59 29.21 12.45 21.64
CA TRP A 59 29.54 13.01 20.34
C TRP A 59 28.30 13.21 19.48
N LYS A 60 28.20 14.38 18.88
CA LYS A 60 27.20 14.63 17.83
C LYS A 60 27.82 14.27 16.48
N SER A 61 27.31 13.20 15.87
CA SER A 61 27.79 12.68 14.58
C SER A 61 27.79 13.71 13.44
N GLU A 62 26.93 14.73 13.52
CA GLU A 62 26.82 15.81 12.53
C GLU A 62 27.87 16.91 12.70
N GLU A 63 28.45 17.08 13.90
CA GLU A 63 29.38 18.17 14.22
C GLU A 63 30.85 17.71 14.15
N ASP A 64 31.17 16.52 14.67
CA ASP A 64 32.49 15.90 14.55
C ASP A 64 32.35 14.36 14.48
N PRO A 65 32.41 13.76 13.27
CA PRO A 65 32.22 12.33 13.12
C PRO A 65 33.47 11.50 13.48
N LEU A 66 34.67 12.08 13.49
CA LEU A 66 35.91 11.30 13.62
C LEU A 66 36.05 10.55 14.96
N PRO A 67 35.65 11.11 16.11
CA PRO A 67 35.67 10.39 17.39
C PRO A 67 34.80 9.12 17.38
N LEU A 68 33.67 9.15 16.67
CA LEU A 68 32.79 7.98 16.54
C LEU A 68 33.44 6.88 15.70
N LEU A 69 34.19 7.23 14.64
CA LEU A 69 34.94 6.24 13.87
C LEU A 69 36.01 5.57 14.72
N GLU A 70 36.76 6.33 15.52
CA GLU A 70 37.76 5.79 16.44
C GLU A 70 37.10 4.89 17.51
N MET A 71 35.96 5.31 18.07
CA MET A 71 35.17 4.48 18.99
C MET A 71 34.80 3.14 18.35
N TYR A 72 34.22 3.13 17.14
CA TYR A 72 33.89 1.90 16.43
C TYR A 72 35.14 1.05 16.15
N THR A 73 36.24 1.69 15.75
CA THR A 73 37.54 1.03 15.49
C THR A 73 38.00 0.26 16.71
N VAL A 74 38.02 0.90 17.88
CA VAL A 74 38.41 0.29 19.15
C VAL A 74 37.43 -0.80 19.57
N ALA A 75 36.13 -0.52 19.50
CA ALA A 75 35.09 -1.44 19.92
C ALA A 75 35.11 -2.76 19.14
N ILE A 76 35.20 -2.69 17.81
CA ILE A 76 35.25 -3.87 16.94
C ILE A 76 36.46 -4.74 17.26
N LEU A 77 37.64 -4.12 17.42
CA LEU A 77 38.85 -4.84 17.74
C LEU A 77 38.79 -5.48 19.15
N CYS A 78 38.36 -4.72 20.16
CA CYS A 78 38.27 -5.22 21.53
C CYS A 78 37.23 -6.34 21.69
N PHE A 79 36.10 -6.26 20.98
CA PHE A 79 35.10 -7.35 20.99
C PHE A 79 35.66 -8.61 20.34
N ALA A 80 36.36 -8.48 19.21
CA ALA A 80 37.03 -9.60 18.55
C ALA A 80 38.09 -10.24 19.46
N GLU A 81 38.92 -9.45 20.14
CA GLU A 81 39.92 -9.93 21.10
C GLU A 81 39.30 -10.63 22.32
N ALA A 82 38.09 -10.25 22.73
CA ALA A 82 37.34 -10.90 23.80
C ALA A 82 36.69 -12.23 23.37
N THR A 83 36.43 -12.41 22.07
CA THR A 83 35.68 -13.56 21.52
C THR A 83 36.20 -14.93 21.97
N PRO A 84 37.52 -15.20 22.07
CA PRO A 84 38.03 -16.49 22.55
C PRO A 84 37.63 -16.86 23.99
N PHE A 85 37.18 -15.88 24.79
CA PHE A 85 36.73 -16.06 26.17
C PHE A 85 35.20 -16.08 26.30
N LEU A 86 34.47 -15.77 25.22
CA LEU A 86 33.01 -15.75 25.20
C LEU A 86 32.46 -17.16 24.96
N PHE A 87 31.32 -17.44 25.57
CA PHE A 87 30.61 -18.69 25.40
C PHE A 87 29.91 -18.72 24.02
N PRO A 88 30.26 -19.64 23.12
CA PRO A 88 29.78 -19.64 21.73
C PRO A 88 28.26 -19.74 21.59
N GLU A 89 27.60 -20.46 22.51
CA GLU A 89 26.16 -20.66 22.50
C GLU A 89 25.38 -19.50 23.14
N CYS A 90 26.06 -18.41 23.53
CA CYS A 90 25.40 -17.20 24.02
C CYS A 90 24.87 -16.35 22.84
N GLU A 91 23.54 -16.28 22.69
CA GLU A 91 22.90 -15.53 21.60
C GLU A 91 23.30 -14.04 21.56
N HIS A 92 23.49 -13.42 22.74
CA HIS A 92 23.91 -12.02 22.88
C HIS A 92 25.22 -11.72 22.15
N VAL A 93 26.17 -12.66 22.10
CA VAL A 93 27.47 -12.44 21.46
C VAL A 93 27.29 -12.20 19.96
N THR A 94 26.49 -13.05 19.32
CA THR A 94 26.20 -12.92 17.88
C THR A 94 25.41 -11.66 17.58
N VAL A 95 24.40 -11.36 18.40
CA VAL A 95 23.54 -10.17 18.24
C VAL A 95 24.34 -8.88 18.39
N VAL A 96 25.16 -8.75 19.43
CA VAL A 96 25.97 -7.54 19.65
C VAL A 96 26.97 -7.35 18.53
N LEU A 97 27.63 -8.41 18.07
CA LEU A 97 28.60 -8.31 16.97
C LEU A 97 27.94 -7.90 15.65
N GLU A 98 26.78 -8.47 15.32
CA GLU A 98 26.01 -8.08 14.13
C GLU A 98 25.54 -6.62 14.21
N LYS A 99 24.97 -6.21 15.36
CA LYS A 99 24.51 -4.83 15.58
C LYS A 99 25.67 -3.84 15.55
N LEU A 100 26.83 -4.19 16.11
CA LEU A 100 28.03 -3.36 16.07
C LEU A 100 28.51 -3.16 14.63
N ALA A 101 28.56 -4.22 13.84
CA ALA A 101 28.95 -4.16 12.42
C ALA A 101 27.99 -3.29 11.60
N LEU A 102 26.67 -3.50 11.77
CA LEU A 102 25.65 -2.74 11.05
C LEU A 102 25.62 -1.27 11.48
N SER A 103 25.77 -0.97 12.77
CA SER A 103 25.79 0.42 13.26
C SER A 103 27.03 1.16 12.77
N CYS A 104 28.18 0.49 12.70
CA CYS A 104 29.40 1.03 12.10
C CYS A 104 29.22 1.29 10.60
N LEU A 105 28.63 0.36 9.85
CA LEU A 105 28.33 0.53 8.43
C LEU A 105 27.37 1.71 8.17
N ASP A 106 26.30 1.81 8.95
CA ASP A 106 25.33 2.92 8.85
C ASP A 106 26.01 4.27 9.10
N PHE A 107 26.79 4.33 10.18
CA PHE A 107 27.60 5.51 10.50
C PHE A 107 28.57 5.87 9.35
N LEU A 108 29.33 4.91 8.83
CA LEU A 108 30.27 5.14 7.72
C LEU A 108 29.57 5.67 6.47
N LEU A 109 28.42 5.09 6.09
CA LEU A 109 27.66 5.52 4.92
C LEU A 109 27.05 6.92 5.09
N SER A 110 26.83 7.35 6.34
CA SER A 110 26.31 8.68 6.66
C SER A 110 27.36 9.80 6.54
N LEU A 111 28.66 9.47 6.46
CA LEU A 111 29.73 10.45 6.35
C LEU A 111 29.68 11.19 5.00
N SER A 112 29.61 12.52 5.06
CA SER A 112 29.63 13.40 3.89
C SER A 112 31.05 13.78 3.43
N GLU A 113 32.02 13.72 4.34
CA GLU A 113 33.41 14.09 4.09
C GLU A 113 34.31 12.85 4.03
N ASN A 114 35.42 12.98 3.29
CA ASN A 114 36.41 11.92 3.24
C ASN A 114 37.12 11.79 4.59
N VAL A 115 37.15 10.57 5.11
CA VAL A 115 37.91 10.23 6.31
C VAL A 115 39.41 10.50 6.08
N PRO A 116 40.12 11.15 7.01
CA PRO A 116 41.57 11.32 6.92
C PRO A 116 42.29 9.98 6.72
N SER A 117 43.26 9.93 5.80
CA SER A 117 43.90 8.67 5.38
C SER A 117 44.50 7.88 6.54
N ALA A 118 45.09 8.55 7.53
CA ALA A 118 45.65 7.88 8.71
C ALA A 118 44.59 7.15 9.55
N LEU A 119 43.41 7.77 9.77
CA LEU A 119 42.30 7.16 10.51
C LEU A 119 41.66 6.04 9.70
N TRP A 120 41.56 6.20 8.38
CA TRP A 120 41.06 5.14 7.51
C TRP A 120 41.99 3.91 7.54
N GLU A 121 43.31 4.10 7.40
CA GLU A 121 44.27 3.00 7.47
C GLU A 121 44.24 2.28 8.83
N GLU A 122 44.08 3.01 9.94
CA GLU A 122 43.92 2.42 11.27
C GLU A 122 42.63 1.59 11.38
N PHE A 123 41.51 2.13 10.88
CA PHE A 123 40.24 1.42 10.81
C PHE A 123 40.36 0.14 9.98
N GLN A 124 40.94 0.22 8.78
CA GLN A 124 41.16 -0.92 7.88
C GLN A 124 41.99 -2.01 8.55
N SER A 125 43.09 -1.62 9.20
CA SER A 125 43.96 -2.55 9.92
C SER A 125 43.21 -3.25 11.06
N SER A 126 42.47 -2.48 11.84
CA SER A 126 41.70 -3.00 12.99
C SER A 126 40.59 -3.95 12.55
N VAL A 127 39.84 -3.62 11.49
CA VAL A 127 38.78 -4.50 10.93
C VAL A 127 39.39 -5.78 10.36
N LYS A 128 40.54 -5.72 9.68
CA LYS A 128 41.23 -6.91 9.16
C LYS A 128 41.69 -7.85 10.28
N VAL A 129 42.25 -7.30 11.36
CA VAL A 129 42.66 -8.09 12.54
C VAL A 129 41.44 -8.69 13.23
N ALA A 130 40.41 -7.88 13.50
CA ALA A 130 39.18 -8.33 14.15
C ALA A 130 38.50 -9.43 13.34
N HIS A 131 38.39 -9.27 12.02
CA HIS A 131 37.85 -10.28 11.12
C HIS A 131 38.64 -11.58 11.18
N GLY A 132 39.97 -11.54 11.15
CA GLY A 132 40.81 -12.73 11.25
C GLY A 132 40.61 -13.51 12.56
N ILE A 133 40.45 -12.80 13.69
CA ILE A 133 40.15 -13.42 14.99
C ILE A 133 38.76 -14.06 14.98
N LEU A 134 37.76 -13.34 14.49
CA LEU A 134 36.37 -13.80 14.46
C LEU A 134 36.18 -14.99 13.52
N GLN A 135 36.78 -14.94 12.32
CA GLN A 135 36.74 -16.04 11.35
C GLN A 135 37.38 -17.31 11.91
N GLY A 136 38.48 -17.18 12.67
CA GLY A 136 39.10 -18.30 13.38
C GLY A 136 38.18 -18.98 14.41
N ASN A 137 37.18 -18.24 14.90
CA ASN A 137 36.14 -18.73 15.82
C ASN A 137 34.80 -19.03 15.13
N GLY A 138 34.75 -19.06 13.79
CA GLY A 138 33.54 -19.36 13.01
C GLY A 138 32.56 -18.20 12.83
N ASN A 139 32.93 -16.98 13.23
CA ASN A 139 32.09 -15.78 13.14
C ASN A 139 32.31 -15.05 11.79
N LEU A 140 31.22 -14.73 11.09
CA LEU A 140 31.21 -14.13 9.75
C LEU A 140 30.57 -12.73 9.70
N GLN A 141 30.17 -12.19 10.85
CA GLN A 141 29.38 -10.97 10.98
C GLN A 141 30.13 -9.72 10.49
N LEU A 142 31.48 -9.73 10.49
CA LEU A 142 32.30 -8.63 9.95
C LEU A 142 32.57 -8.71 8.45
N ASN A 143 32.11 -9.74 7.72
CA ASN A 143 32.42 -9.88 6.28
C ASN A 143 32.02 -8.64 5.46
N THR A 144 30.82 -8.12 5.70
CA THR A 144 30.30 -6.93 5.00
C THR A 144 31.12 -5.68 5.33
N LEU A 145 31.52 -5.53 6.60
CA LEU A 145 32.37 -4.41 7.01
C LEU A 145 33.79 -4.51 6.43
N LEU A 146 34.34 -5.73 6.37
CA LEU A 146 35.62 -5.99 5.73
C LEU A 146 35.59 -5.67 4.23
N ALA A 147 34.51 -6.03 3.54
CA ALA A 147 34.34 -5.72 2.12
C ALA A 147 34.43 -4.21 1.87
N LEU A 148 33.74 -3.39 2.68
CA LEU A 148 33.84 -1.94 2.64
C LEU A 148 35.26 -1.44 3.00
N ALA A 149 35.84 -1.97 4.08
CA ALA A 149 37.16 -1.57 4.56
C ALA A 149 38.28 -1.93 3.59
N ASN A 150 38.10 -2.87 2.65
CA ASN A 150 39.12 -3.17 1.64
C ASN A 150 39.24 -2.08 0.57
N GLU A 151 38.26 -1.19 0.45
CA GLU A 151 38.28 -0.06 -0.48
C GLU A 151 39.07 1.13 0.09
N THR A 152 39.48 2.06 -0.79
CA THR A 152 40.21 3.28 -0.39
C THR A 152 39.34 4.32 0.33
N GLY A 153 38.03 4.08 0.38
CA GLY A 153 37.05 4.95 1.00
C GLY A 153 35.63 4.40 0.79
N ILE A 154 34.67 5.03 1.48
CA ILE A 154 33.31 4.50 1.59
C ILE A 154 32.56 4.49 0.24
N TRP A 155 32.76 5.52 -0.58
CA TRP A 155 32.09 5.69 -1.88
C TRP A 155 33.08 5.77 -3.06
N THR A 156 34.33 5.36 -2.87
CA THR A 156 35.42 5.61 -3.84
C THR A 156 35.65 4.49 -4.85
N ASN A 157 35.00 3.32 -4.68
CA ASN A 157 35.13 2.21 -5.61
C ASN A 157 34.81 2.68 -7.05
N THR A 158 35.70 2.37 -8.00
CA THR A 158 35.60 2.91 -9.36
C THR A 158 34.40 2.35 -10.11
N THR A 159 34.13 1.06 -9.99
CA THR A 159 32.95 0.41 -10.58
C THR A 159 31.67 0.99 -9.99
N LEU A 160 31.60 1.16 -8.66
CA LEU A 160 30.46 1.80 -8.00
C LEU A 160 30.25 3.23 -8.52
N CYS A 161 31.30 4.04 -8.60
CA CYS A 161 31.22 5.40 -9.15
C CYS A 161 30.69 5.42 -10.59
N HIS A 162 31.11 4.46 -11.43
CA HIS A 162 30.62 4.33 -12.80
C HIS A 162 29.12 3.99 -12.83
N ILE A 163 28.67 3.02 -12.02
CA ILE A 163 27.24 2.68 -11.85
C ILE A 163 26.45 3.92 -11.42
N LEU A 164 26.87 4.60 -10.34
CA LEU A 164 26.17 5.77 -9.80
C LEU A 164 26.17 6.98 -10.76
N SER A 165 27.06 7.00 -11.74
CA SER A 165 27.09 8.03 -12.80
C SER A 165 26.32 7.61 -14.05
N ASN A 166 25.61 6.48 -14.01
CA ASN A 166 24.92 5.86 -15.14
C ASN A 166 25.85 5.60 -16.35
N ASN A 167 27.13 5.37 -16.09
CA ASN A 167 28.11 4.96 -17.08
C ASN A 167 28.23 3.44 -17.00
N MET A 168 27.54 2.72 -17.88
CA MET A 168 27.48 1.24 -17.86
C MET A 168 28.89 0.62 -17.90
N PRO A 169 29.39 0.10 -16.76
CA PRO A 169 30.69 -0.55 -16.72
C PRO A 169 30.62 -1.92 -17.40
N ASP A 170 31.78 -2.57 -17.50
CA ASP A 170 31.85 -3.97 -17.87
C ASP A 170 31.03 -4.84 -16.91
N VAL A 171 30.15 -5.69 -17.45
CA VAL A 171 29.18 -6.51 -16.70
C VAL A 171 29.89 -7.42 -15.69
N GLU A 172 31.04 -7.95 -16.08
CA GLU A 172 31.85 -8.83 -15.22
C GLU A 172 32.34 -8.09 -13.97
N LYS A 173 32.82 -6.86 -14.12
CA LYS A 173 33.26 -6.01 -12.99
C LYS A 173 32.10 -5.60 -12.09
N VAL A 174 30.92 -5.37 -12.68
CA VAL A 174 29.70 -5.10 -11.90
C VAL A 174 29.36 -6.31 -11.06
N HIS A 175 29.33 -7.51 -11.63
CA HIS A 175 29.03 -8.73 -10.90
C HIS A 175 30.06 -9.01 -9.79
N GLU A 176 31.35 -8.79 -10.04
CA GLU A 176 32.40 -8.89 -9.02
C GLU A 176 32.16 -7.95 -7.84
N LEU A 177 31.81 -6.68 -8.11
CA LEU A 177 31.48 -5.70 -7.07
C LEU A 177 30.24 -6.15 -6.27
N LEU A 178 29.17 -6.58 -6.94
CA LEU A 178 27.93 -6.99 -6.28
C LEU A 178 28.15 -8.23 -5.40
N ALA A 179 28.92 -9.21 -5.89
CA ALA A 179 29.28 -10.40 -5.13
C ALA A 179 30.17 -10.06 -3.92
N GLN A 180 31.09 -9.09 -4.07
CA GLN A 180 31.99 -8.65 -2.99
C GLN A 180 31.25 -7.87 -1.89
N GLU A 181 30.44 -6.87 -2.25
CA GLU A 181 29.73 -6.04 -1.26
C GLU A 181 28.54 -6.79 -0.64
N GLY A 182 27.89 -7.65 -1.42
CA GLY A 182 26.72 -8.41 -1.01
C GLY A 182 25.47 -7.55 -0.80
N PRO A 183 24.31 -8.20 -0.59
CA PRO A 183 23.03 -7.52 -0.63
C PRO A 183 22.81 -6.55 0.55
N THR A 184 23.39 -6.82 1.72
CA THR A 184 23.21 -5.97 2.91
C THR A 184 23.85 -4.60 2.73
N LEU A 185 25.11 -4.54 2.26
CA LEU A 185 25.79 -3.26 2.05
C LEU A 185 25.11 -2.45 0.95
N LEU A 186 24.75 -3.10 -0.15
CA LEU A 186 24.09 -2.44 -1.28
C LEU A 186 22.72 -1.87 -0.90
N ASP A 187 21.92 -2.60 -0.11
CA ASP A 187 20.65 -2.09 0.43
C ASP A 187 20.87 -0.85 1.31
N MET A 188 21.87 -0.89 2.20
CA MET A 188 22.22 0.26 3.04
C MET A 188 22.68 1.45 2.19
N ARG A 189 23.48 1.24 1.14
CA ARG A 189 23.89 2.29 0.21
C ARG A 189 22.69 2.94 -0.49
N ILE A 190 21.76 2.14 -0.99
CA ILE A 190 20.54 2.63 -1.65
C ILE A 190 19.73 3.49 -0.68
N LYS A 191 19.50 3.02 0.54
CA LYS A 191 18.78 3.78 1.59
C LYS A 191 19.46 5.11 1.93
N HIS A 192 20.79 5.12 2.01
CA HIS A 192 21.55 6.35 2.24
C HIS A 192 21.46 7.33 1.07
N LEU A 193 21.53 6.86 -0.17
CA LEU A 193 21.36 7.70 -1.36
C LEU A 193 19.97 8.35 -1.39
N ILE A 194 18.92 7.60 -1.03
CA ILE A 194 17.55 8.14 -0.90
C ILE A 194 17.50 9.21 0.20
N LYS A 195 18.05 8.93 1.40
CA LYS A 195 18.11 9.87 2.52
C LYS A 195 18.85 11.16 2.16
N GLN A 196 19.90 11.07 1.34
CA GLN A 196 20.68 12.20 0.82
C GLN A 196 20.05 12.88 -0.41
N LYS A 197 18.81 12.52 -0.79
CA LYS A 197 18.08 13.05 -1.96
C LYS A 197 18.78 12.81 -3.30
N CYS A 198 19.65 11.79 -3.38
CA CYS A 198 20.30 11.33 -4.61
C CYS A 198 19.51 10.18 -5.26
N VAL A 199 18.19 10.37 -5.44
CA VAL A 199 17.24 9.29 -5.80
C VAL A 199 17.56 8.65 -7.16
N GLU A 200 18.04 9.41 -8.14
CA GLU A 200 18.45 8.88 -9.44
C GLU A 200 19.60 7.86 -9.31
N LYS A 201 20.59 8.16 -8.46
CA LYS A 201 21.72 7.25 -8.20
C LYS A 201 21.26 5.99 -7.47
N ALA A 202 20.33 6.16 -6.52
CA ALA A 202 19.71 5.05 -5.81
C ALA A 202 18.94 4.13 -6.78
N ALA A 203 18.20 4.71 -7.73
CA ALA A 203 17.47 3.96 -8.76
C ALA A 203 18.40 3.11 -9.61
N VAL A 204 19.50 3.69 -10.12
CA VAL A 204 20.46 2.95 -10.95
C VAL A 204 21.08 1.80 -10.16
N LEU A 205 21.55 2.05 -8.94
CA LEU A 205 22.13 1.00 -8.09
C LEU A 205 21.11 -0.10 -7.76
N ALA A 206 19.87 0.27 -7.41
CA ALA A 206 18.81 -0.69 -7.10
C ALA A 206 18.44 -1.54 -8.33
N LYS A 207 18.40 -0.95 -9.53
CA LYS A 207 18.18 -1.68 -10.78
C LYS A 207 19.29 -2.71 -11.02
N THR A 208 20.54 -2.27 -10.93
CA THR A 208 21.71 -3.15 -11.10
C THR A 208 21.70 -4.31 -10.10
N CYS A 209 21.29 -4.07 -8.86
CA CYS A 209 21.15 -5.13 -7.85
C CYS A 209 19.97 -6.08 -8.14
N ALA A 210 18.84 -5.56 -8.64
CA ALA A 210 17.66 -6.36 -8.97
C ALA A 210 17.90 -7.28 -10.18
N GLU A 211 18.73 -6.86 -11.12
CA GLU A 211 19.09 -7.64 -12.32
C GLU A 211 20.19 -8.68 -12.05
N PHE A 212 20.83 -8.65 -10.87
CA PHE A 212 21.89 -9.59 -10.52
C PHE A 212 21.34 -10.96 -10.05
N PRO A 213 21.58 -12.05 -10.79
CA PRO A 213 20.89 -13.32 -10.55
C PRO A 213 21.16 -13.95 -9.17
N GLU A 214 22.36 -13.77 -8.62
CA GLU A 214 22.77 -14.40 -7.35
C GLU A 214 22.02 -13.87 -6.12
N PHE A 215 21.44 -12.68 -6.23
CA PHE A 215 20.62 -12.12 -5.15
C PHE A 215 19.24 -12.75 -5.07
N GLY A 216 18.71 -13.30 -6.17
CA GLY A 216 17.47 -14.09 -6.14
C GLY A 216 16.30 -13.39 -5.43
N GLY A 217 16.17 -12.06 -5.55
CA GLY A 217 15.12 -11.28 -4.91
C GLY A 217 15.40 -10.82 -3.46
N LYS A 218 16.58 -11.10 -2.90
CA LYS A 218 16.98 -10.59 -1.57
C LYS A 218 16.87 -9.06 -1.50
N LYS A 219 16.52 -8.55 -0.31
CA LYS A 219 16.45 -7.11 0.03
C LYS A 219 15.51 -6.27 -0.86
N ASN A 220 14.62 -6.91 -1.62
CA ASN A 220 13.58 -6.25 -2.41
C ASN A 220 14.15 -5.15 -3.34
N PHE A 221 15.31 -5.36 -3.98
CA PHE A 221 15.94 -4.34 -4.83
C PHE A 221 15.03 -3.82 -5.95
N LYS A 222 14.21 -4.71 -6.53
CA LYS A 222 13.21 -4.33 -7.54
C LYS A 222 12.18 -3.34 -6.98
N GLN A 223 11.69 -3.56 -5.76
CA GLN A 223 10.78 -2.65 -5.06
C GLN A 223 11.43 -1.29 -4.82
N ASN A 224 12.67 -1.27 -4.31
CA ASN A 224 13.42 -0.03 -4.08
C ASN A 224 13.64 0.75 -5.39
N TYR A 225 13.97 0.06 -6.48
CA TYR A 225 14.08 0.66 -7.80
C TYR A 225 12.78 1.32 -8.26
N LEU A 226 11.64 0.61 -8.17
CA LEU A 226 10.34 1.15 -8.57
C LEU A 226 9.89 2.35 -7.73
N VAL A 227 10.15 2.32 -6.42
CA VAL A 227 9.88 3.47 -5.55
C VAL A 227 10.70 4.69 -6.00
N CYS A 228 12.00 4.51 -6.30
CA CYS A 228 12.84 5.60 -6.80
C CYS A 228 12.35 6.14 -8.15
N LEU A 229 11.89 5.27 -9.05
CA LEU A 229 11.32 5.68 -10.33
C LEU A 229 10.07 6.55 -10.17
N CYS A 230 9.21 6.26 -9.20
CA CYS A 230 8.00 7.05 -8.96
C CYS A 230 8.29 8.54 -8.70
N GLU A 231 9.49 8.87 -8.21
CA GLU A 231 9.92 10.25 -7.93
C GLU A 231 10.75 10.89 -9.06
N THR A 232 11.40 10.08 -9.90
CA THR A 232 12.49 10.57 -10.77
C THR A 232 12.15 10.58 -12.25
N VAL A 233 11.24 9.73 -12.72
CA VAL A 233 10.93 9.61 -14.15
C VAL A 233 9.53 10.10 -14.51
N SER A 234 9.31 10.33 -15.80
CA SER A 234 7.98 10.70 -16.28
C SER A 234 6.97 9.55 -16.09
N GLN A 235 5.68 9.89 -16.00
CA GLN A 235 4.62 8.88 -15.92
C GLN A 235 4.66 7.89 -17.10
N GLN A 236 5.06 8.32 -18.30
CA GLN A 236 5.14 7.43 -19.46
C GLN A 236 6.25 6.37 -19.33
N GLU A 237 7.43 6.78 -18.87
CA GLU A 237 8.56 5.86 -18.63
C GLU A 237 8.25 4.89 -17.49
N LEU A 238 7.68 5.40 -16.40
CA LEU A 238 7.24 4.57 -15.28
C LEU A 238 6.26 3.50 -15.74
N MET A 239 5.26 3.86 -16.56
CA MET A 239 4.27 2.92 -17.08
C MET A 239 4.88 1.81 -17.94
N GLN A 240 5.99 2.06 -18.65
CA GLN A 240 6.69 1.00 -19.38
C GLN A 240 7.39 0.04 -18.43
N GLU A 241 8.04 0.55 -17.38
CA GLU A 241 8.77 -0.26 -16.41
C GLU A 241 7.84 -1.17 -15.59
N ILE A 242 6.65 -0.66 -15.20
CA ILE A 242 5.67 -1.45 -14.42
C ILE A 242 4.72 -2.29 -15.28
N LYS A 243 4.80 -2.19 -16.61
CA LYS A 243 3.84 -2.82 -17.53
C LYS A 243 3.76 -4.34 -17.34
N GLU A 244 4.90 -4.99 -17.25
CA GLU A 244 5.03 -6.45 -17.24
C GLU A 244 5.02 -7.05 -15.82
N ILE A 245 4.81 -6.24 -14.77
CA ILE A 245 4.76 -6.70 -13.39
C ILE A 245 3.35 -7.19 -13.05
N ASP A 246 3.22 -8.39 -12.49
CA ASP A 246 1.92 -8.92 -12.05
C ASP A 246 1.34 -8.06 -10.91
N CYS A 247 0.02 -7.89 -10.92
CA CYS A 247 -0.65 -7.03 -9.93
C CYS A 247 -0.56 -7.60 -8.50
N LYS A 248 -0.46 -8.92 -8.32
CA LYS A 248 -0.24 -9.52 -6.99
C LYS A 248 1.17 -9.25 -6.49
N ASP A 249 2.18 -9.40 -7.35
CA ASP A 249 3.56 -9.05 -6.99
C ASP A 249 3.67 -7.58 -6.60
N ALA A 250 2.92 -6.70 -7.28
CA ALA A 250 2.83 -5.28 -6.94
C ALA A 250 2.19 -5.07 -5.55
N LEU A 251 1.09 -5.74 -5.24
CA LEU A 251 0.46 -5.68 -3.92
C LEU A 251 1.39 -6.20 -2.82
N ASP A 252 2.12 -7.29 -3.06
CA ASP A 252 3.11 -7.81 -2.10
C ASP A 252 4.22 -6.79 -1.85
N MET A 253 4.73 -6.14 -2.90
CA MET A 253 5.70 -5.04 -2.77
C MET A 253 5.15 -3.85 -1.97
N ILE A 254 3.89 -3.47 -2.17
CA ILE A 254 3.25 -2.36 -1.44
C ILE A 254 3.04 -2.73 0.04
N CYS A 255 2.59 -3.96 0.33
CA CYS A 255 2.44 -4.47 1.69
C CYS A 255 3.77 -4.50 2.44
N ASN A 256 4.85 -4.93 1.77
CA ASN A 256 6.18 -4.92 2.34
C ASN A 256 6.62 -3.50 2.71
N LEU A 257 6.41 -2.51 1.82
CA LEU A 257 6.72 -1.11 2.10
C LEU A 257 5.93 -0.56 3.29
N GLU A 258 4.66 -0.91 3.43
CA GLU A 258 3.86 -0.52 4.59
C GLU A 258 4.41 -1.15 5.89
N SER A 259 4.78 -2.44 5.86
CA SER A 259 5.36 -3.13 7.02
C SER A 259 6.73 -2.60 7.43
N GLU A 260 7.48 -2.02 6.48
CA GLU A 260 8.75 -1.34 6.70
C GLU A 260 8.58 0.13 7.13
N GLU A 261 7.35 0.57 7.43
CA GLU A 261 6.98 1.95 7.80
C GLU A 261 7.30 2.99 6.70
N ASN A 262 7.53 2.56 5.46
CA ASN A 262 7.72 3.44 4.31
C ASN A 262 6.39 3.75 3.61
N GLU A 263 5.49 4.43 4.34
CA GLU A 263 4.14 4.72 3.87
C GLU A 263 4.12 5.58 2.59
N LYS A 264 5.05 6.54 2.47
CA LYS A 264 5.17 7.39 1.29
C LYS A 264 5.59 6.58 0.06
N GLY A 265 6.56 5.68 0.20
CA GLY A 265 6.95 4.77 -0.86
C GLY A 265 5.81 3.83 -1.25
N ALA A 266 5.09 3.29 -0.26
CA ALA A 266 3.91 2.45 -0.48
C ALA A 266 2.82 3.19 -1.27
N LEU A 267 2.47 4.41 -0.86
CA LEU A 267 1.45 5.23 -1.54
C LEU A 267 1.88 5.60 -2.97
N SER A 268 3.14 6.00 -3.17
CA SER A 268 3.68 6.33 -4.50
C SER A 268 3.61 5.15 -5.45
N LEU A 269 4.08 3.98 -5.00
CA LEU A 269 4.05 2.75 -5.79
C LEU A 269 2.62 2.27 -6.05
N CYS A 270 1.75 2.30 -5.03
CA CYS A 270 0.34 1.96 -5.14
C CYS A 270 -0.38 2.87 -6.14
N THR A 271 -0.12 4.18 -6.10
CA THR A 271 -0.68 5.15 -7.06
C THR A 271 -0.21 4.86 -8.50
N ALA A 272 1.05 4.47 -8.69
CA ALA A 272 1.57 4.14 -10.01
C ALA A 272 0.87 2.91 -10.61
N PHE A 273 0.78 1.82 -9.84
CA PHE A 273 0.06 0.62 -10.28
C PHE A 273 -1.44 0.87 -10.45
N PHE A 274 -2.03 1.70 -9.60
CA PHE A 274 -3.44 2.02 -9.71
C PHE A 274 -3.74 2.79 -11.00
N LYS A 275 -2.95 3.82 -11.32
CA LYS A 275 -3.04 4.51 -12.61
C LYS A 275 -2.88 3.57 -13.80
N ARG A 276 -1.94 2.61 -13.72
CA ARG A 276 -1.78 1.57 -14.77
C ARG A 276 -3.08 0.78 -14.95
N GLN A 277 -3.68 0.33 -13.85
CA GLN A 277 -4.92 -0.44 -13.87
C GLN A 277 -6.08 0.35 -14.49
N LEU A 278 -6.23 1.62 -14.10
CA LEU A 278 -7.25 2.53 -14.62
C LEU A 278 -7.11 2.76 -16.13
N LEU A 279 -5.88 2.93 -16.62
CA LEU A 279 -5.60 3.14 -18.04
C LEU A 279 -5.79 1.88 -18.89
N GLN A 280 -5.50 0.70 -18.33
CA GLN A 280 -5.67 -0.58 -19.03
C GLN A 280 -7.11 -1.11 -18.95
N GLY A 281 -7.91 -0.63 -17.99
CA GLY A 281 -9.27 -1.10 -17.76
C GLY A 281 -9.36 -2.52 -17.21
N ASP A 282 -8.27 -3.04 -16.63
CA ASP A 282 -8.19 -4.41 -16.13
C ASP A 282 -8.86 -4.54 -14.75
N ALA A 283 -9.69 -5.57 -14.55
CA ALA A 283 -10.37 -5.81 -13.28
C ALA A 283 -9.55 -6.64 -12.28
N TYR A 284 -8.46 -7.28 -12.73
CA TYR A 284 -7.65 -8.16 -11.88
C TYR A 284 -6.97 -7.38 -10.74
N CYS A 285 -7.25 -7.78 -9.50
CA CYS A 285 -6.79 -7.12 -8.27
C CYS A 285 -7.18 -5.63 -8.13
N ALA A 286 -8.10 -5.13 -8.98
CA ALA A 286 -8.46 -3.72 -9.01
C ALA A 286 -9.11 -3.25 -7.71
N TRP A 287 -9.93 -4.10 -7.08
CA TRP A 287 -10.56 -3.78 -5.80
C TRP A 287 -9.55 -3.71 -4.66
N GLU A 288 -8.69 -4.72 -4.53
CA GLU A 288 -7.65 -4.78 -3.52
C GLU A 288 -6.73 -3.56 -3.62
N LEU A 289 -6.29 -3.23 -4.84
CA LEU A 289 -5.44 -2.07 -5.09
C LEU A 289 -6.14 -0.74 -4.79
N THR A 290 -7.41 -0.57 -5.21
CA THR A 290 -8.19 0.64 -4.93
C THR A 290 -8.41 0.83 -3.42
N LEU A 291 -8.76 -0.25 -2.72
CA LEU A 291 -8.97 -0.23 -1.28
C LEU A 291 -7.67 0.10 -0.53
N PHE A 292 -6.56 -0.55 -0.89
CA PHE A 292 -5.27 -0.29 -0.29
C PHE A 292 -4.82 1.16 -0.52
N TRP A 293 -4.92 1.64 -1.75
CA TRP A 293 -4.62 3.02 -2.13
C TRP A 293 -5.45 4.02 -1.31
N SER A 294 -6.76 3.78 -1.17
CA SER A 294 -7.65 4.70 -0.45
C SER A 294 -7.27 4.84 1.03
N LYS A 295 -6.98 3.71 1.69
CA LYS A 295 -6.56 3.68 3.09
C LYS A 295 -5.21 4.34 3.32
N LEU A 296 -4.25 4.12 2.43
CA LEU A 296 -2.96 4.80 2.51
C LEU A 296 -3.11 6.32 2.32
N LEU A 297 -3.88 6.73 1.30
CA LEU A 297 -4.02 8.14 0.96
C LEU A 297 -4.73 8.93 2.07
N ILE A 298 -5.84 8.41 2.60
CA ILE A 298 -6.57 9.10 3.68
C ILE A 298 -5.79 9.15 5.00
N ARG A 299 -4.86 8.20 5.23
CA ARG A 299 -3.98 8.20 6.39
C ARG A 299 -2.88 9.26 6.29
N LEU A 300 -2.40 9.53 5.07
CA LEU A 300 -1.28 10.43 4.80
C LEU A 300 -1.71 11.86 4.44
N GLU A 301 -2.92 12.03 3.90
CA GLU A 301 -3.42 13.28 3.33
C GLU A 301 -4.78 13.67 3.90
N SER A 302 -5.22 14.90 3.64
CA SER A 302 -6.55 15.36 4.06
C SER A 302 -7.68 14.70 3.25
N ALA A 303 -8.89 14.66 3.82
CA ALA A 303 -10.11 14.22 3.11
C ALA A 303 -10.33 14.97 1.78
N GLN A 304 -10.04 16.28 1.75
CA GLN A 304 -10.14 17.07 0.53
C GLN A 304 -9.10 16.63 -0.52
N ALA A 305 -7.85 16.43 -0.12
CA ALA A 305 -6.80 15.95 -1.02
C ALA A 305 -7.13 14.55 -1.56
N PHE A 306 -7.66 13.66 -0.73
CA PHE A 306 -8.18 12.36 -1.15
C PHE A 306 -9.26 12.50 -2.23
N MET A 307 -10.28 13.33 -2.00
CA MET A 307 -11.35 13.58 -2.97
C MET A 307 -10.82 14.18 -4.28
N ASP A 308 -9.87 15.12 -4.22
CA ASP A 308 -9.25 15.73 -5.40
C ASP A 308 -8.48 14.68 -6.23
N GLN A 309 -7.74 13.78 -5.57
CA GLN A 309 -7.07 12.68 -6.25
C GLN A 309 -8.08 11.70 -6.87
N CYS A 310 -9.15 11.36 -6.16
CA CYS A 310 -10.22 10.53 -6.72
C CYS A 310 -10.80 11.13 -8.00
N ARG A 311 -11.06 12.45 -8.05
CA ARG A 311 -11.54 13.13 -9.28
C ARG A 311 -10.54 13.00 -10.43
N LEU A 312 -9.25 13.22 -10.18
CA LEU A 312 -8.20 13.08 -11.19
C LEU A 312 -8.12 11.65 -11.73
N LEU A 313 -8.22 10.65 -10.85
CA LEU A 313 -8.18 9.24 -11.23
C LEU A 313 -9.44 8.80 -11.97
N ALA A 314 -10.61 9.29 -11.59
CA ALA A 314 -11.85 9.07 -12.33
C ALA A 314 -11.73 9.62 -13.75
N GLN A 315 -11.23 10.84 -13.94
CA GLN A 315 -10.99 11.44 -15.26
C GLN A 315 -10.01 10.65 -16.13
N LEU A 316 -9.00 10.01 -15.52
CA LEU A 316 -8.06 9.13 -16.21
C LEU A 316 -8.68 7.79 -16.60
N SER A 317 -9.74 7.35 -15.93
CA SER A 317 -10.36 6.06 -16.17
C SER A 317 -11.32 6.08 -17.34
N GLY A 318 -11.11 5.16 -18.29
CA GLY A 318 -12.09 4.86 -19.35
C GLY A 318 -13.10 3.79 -18.96
N SER A 319 -13.14 3.35 -17.69
CA SER A 319 -13.90 2.17 -17.27
C SER A 319 -14.92 2.52 -16.20
N VAL A 320 -16.21 2.27 -16.49
CA VAL A 320 -17.31 2.44 -15.52
C VAL A 320 -17.04 1.63 -14.24
N TYR A 321 -16.54 0.41 -14.37
CA TYR A 321 -16.22 -0.45 -13.23
C TYR A 321 -15.26 0.23 -12.24
N HIS A 322 -14.16 0.81 -12.74
CA HIS A 322 -13.17 1.48 -11.90
C HIS A 322 -13.70 2.76 -11.25
N ILE A 323 -14.53 3.53 -11.97
CA ILE A 323 -15.20 4.69 -11.38
C ILE A 323 -16.12 4.26 -10.23
N LEU A 324 -16.84 3.15 -10.37
CA LEU A 324 -17.65 2.59 -9.28
C LEU A 324 -16.81 2.12 -8.09
N LEU A 325 -15.59 1.61 -8.30
CA LEU A 325 -14.68 1.31 -7.19
C LEU A 325 -14.25 2.57 -6.44
N LEU A 326 -13.96 3.66 -7.15
CA LEU A 326 -13.64 4.96 -6.56
C LEU A 326 -14.82 5.51 -5.74
N ILE A 327 -16.05 5.46 -6.27
CA ILE A 327 -17.27 5.84 -5.53
C ILE A 327 -17.38 5.04 -4.23
N LYS A 328 -17.17 3.71 -4.28
CA LYS A 328 -17.24 2.86 -3.08
C LYS A 328 -16.24 3.27 -2.00
N VAL A 329 -14.99 3.57 -2.35
CA VAL A 329 -14.01 4.00 -1.35
C VAL A 329 -14.27 5.41 -0.84
N ILE A 330 -14.81 6.33 -1.66
CA ILE A 330 -15.25 7.64 -1.17
C ILE A 330 -16.36 7.49 -0.13
N GLN A 331 -17.37 6.67 -0.39
CA GLN A 331 -18.44 6.42 0.58
C GLN A 331 -17.92 5.80 1.88
N ALA A 332 -16.90 4.95 1.82
CA ALA A 332 -16.32 4.32 2.99
C ALA A 332 -15.48 5.30 3.84
N GLU A 333 -14.65 6.13 3.20
CA GLU A 333 -13.65 6.95 3.90
C GLU A 333 -14.17 8.34 4.31
N VAL A 334 -15.05 8.96 3.51
CA VAL A 334 -15.53 10.35 3.75
C VAL A 334 -17.05 10.49 3.83
N GLN A 335 -17.81 9.41 3.64
CA GLN A 335 -19.26 9.36 3.84
C GLN A 335 -20.01 10.50 3.11
N ASP A 336 -20.84 11.25 3.84
CA ASP A 336 -21.71 12.31 3.28
C ASP A 336 -20.92 13.47 2.68
N GLU A 337 -19.73 13.79 3.21
CA GLU A 337 -18.88 14.87 2.65
C GLU A 337 -18.41 14.55 1.22
N GLY A 338 -18.28 13.27 0.90
CA GLY A 338 -17.90 12.80 -0.44
C GLY A 338 -19.05 12.68 -1.42
N LEU A 339 -20.30 12.83 -0.99
CA LEU A 339 -21.47 12.61 -1.84
C LEU A 339 -21.47 13.46 -3.12
N PRO A 340 -21.14 14.78 -3.11
CA PRO A 340 -21.05 15.56 -4.34
C PRO A 340 -20.05 14.96 -5.34
N VAL A 341 -18.90 14.48 -4.86
CA VAL A 341 -17.86 13.86 -5.70
C VAL A 341 -18.35 12.54 -6.30
N CYS A 342 -19.06 11.73 -5.51
CA CYS A 342 -19.68 10.50 -6.00
C CYS A 342 -20.67 10.79 -7.14
N ILE A 343 -21.47 11.85 -7.03
CA ILE A 343 -22.44 12.24 -8.07
C ILE A 343 -21.72 12.77 -9.32
N GLU A 344 -20.68 13.59 -9.18
CA GLU A 344 -19.82 14.01 -10.30
C GLU A 344 -19.27 12.80 -11.06
N MET A 345 -18.78 11.79 -10.33
CA MET A 345 -18.29 10.54 -10.89
C MET A 345 -19.39 9.69 -11.55
N CYS A 346 -20.60 9.65 -10.99
CA CYS A 346 -21.74 9.00 -11.63
C CYS A 346 -22.09 9.67 -12.97
N ILE A 347 -22.08 11.00 -13.04
CA ILE A 347 -22.28 11.74 -14.30
C ILE A 347 -21.20 11.37 -15.32
N GLN A 348 -19.93 11.33 -14.89
CA GLN A 348 -18.84 10.89 -15.75
C GLN A 348 -19.04 9.44 -16.25
N ALA A 349 -19.41 8.54 -15.36
CA ALA A 349 -19.67 7.14 -15.69
C ALA A 349 -20.85 6.97 -16.66
N LEU A 350 -21.93 7.76 -16.51
CA LEU A 350 -23.05 7.78 -17.46
C LEU A 350 -22.57 8.19 -18.86
N ASN A 351 -21.69 9.20 -18.96
CA ASN A 351 -21.15 9.64 -20.24
C ASN A 351 -20.26 8.57 -20.91
N ILE A 352 -19.55 7.75 -20.12
CA ILE A 352 -18.76 6.62 -20.63
C ILE A 352 -19.66 5.44 -21.01
N GLY A 353 -20.62 5.09 -20.16
CA GLY A 353 -21.54 3.94 -20.32
C GLY A 353 -22.45 4.04 -21.54
N VAL A 354 -22.63 5.23 -22.13
CA VAL A 354 -23.28 5.38 -23.45
C VAL A 354 -22.48 4.70 -24.58
N SER A 355 -21.18 4.46 -24.38
CA SER A 355 -20.28 3.82 -25.36
C SER A 355 -19.95 2.35 -25.08
N ASP A 356 -20.26 1.84 -23.89
CA ASP A 356 -19.98 0.47 -23.44
C ASP A 356 -21.29 -0.28 -23.07
N SER A 357 -21.19 -1.58 -22.79
CA SER A 357 -22.29 -2.56 -22.71
C SER A 357 -23.55 -2.15 -21.90
N GLU A 358 -24.69 -2.75 -22.28
CA GLU A 358 -26.04 -2.53 -21.70
C GLU A 358 -26.10 -2.64 -20.15
N ASP A 359 -25.24 -3.44 -19.52
CA ASP A 359 -25.26 -3.68 -18.07
C ASP A 359 -24.69 -2.52 -17.24
N CYS A 360 -23.88 -1.64 -17.85
CA CYS A 360 -23.21 -0.55 -17.13
C CYS A 360 -24.19 0.54 -16.68
N ASN A 361 -25.08 1.00 -17.57
CA ASN A 361 -26.03 2.08 -17.27
C ASN A 361 -27.01 1.69 -16.14
N THR A 362 -27.46 0.44 -16.13
CA THR A 362 -28.28 -0.12 -15.06
C THR A 362 -27.57 -0.03 -13.70
N THR A 363 -26.31 -0.43 -13.65
CA THR A 363 -25.51 -0.40 -12.41
C THR A 363 -25.28 1.03 -11.92
N ILE A 364 -25.03 1.97 -12.84
CA ILE A 364 -24.87 3.39 -12.50
C ILE A 364 -26.18 3.96 -11.95
N CYS A 365 -27.33 3.70 -12.58
CA CYS A 365 -28.64 4.15 -12.12
C CYS A 365 -28.98 3.63 -10.72
N LYS A 366 -28.66 2.36 -10.43
CA LYS A 366 -28.80 1.77 -9.09
C LYS A 366 -27.89 2.46 -8.08
N THR A 367 -26.65 2.75 -8.45
CA THR A 367 -25.69 3.46 -7.61
C THR A 367 -26.20 4.87 -7.27
N ILE A 368 -26.66 5.64 -8.26
CA ILE A 368 -27.24 6.97 -8.05
C ILE A 368 -28.46 6.90 -7.12
N SER A 369 -29.36 5.92 -7.33
CA SER A 369 -30.56 5.74 -6.50
C SER A 369 -30.22 5.41 -5.04
N CYS A 370 -29.12 4.70 -4.80
CA CYS A 370 -28.59 4.43 -3.47
C CYS A 370 -27.92 5.66 -2.83
N LEU A 371 -27.27 6.50 -3.63
CA LEU A 371 -26.62 7.74 -3.17
C LEU A 371 -27.64 8.84 -2.83
N LEU A 372 -28.76 8.89 -3.54
CA LEU A 372 -29.83 9.89 -3.39
C LEU A 372 -31.19 9.23 -3.10
N PRO A 373 -31.34 8.48 -2.00
CA PRO A 373 -32.53 7.67 -1.75
C PRO A 373 -33.81 8.49 -1.47
N LEU A 374 -33.64 9.75 -1.06
CA LEU A 374 -34.74 10.67 -0.74
C LEU A 374 -35.16 11.55 -1.93
N ASP A 375 -34.38 11.56 -3.02
CA ASP A 375 -34.69 12.37 -4.20
C ASP A 375 -35.56 11.57 -5.18
N LEU A 376 -36.87 11.70 -5.03
CA LEU A 376 -37.84 10.96 -5.84
C LEU A 376 -37.73 11.26 -7.33
N GLU A 377 -37.40 12.50 -7.71
CA GLU A 377 -37.23 12.88 -9.12
C GLU A 377 -36.02 12.16 -9.73
N VAL A 378 -34.89 12.14 -9.01
CA VAL A 378 -33.70 11.40 -9.44
C VAL A 378 -33.97 9.90 -9.52
N LYS A 379 -34.67 9.32 -8.52
CA LYS A 379 -35.04 7.89 -8.54
C LYS A 379 -35.91 7.54 -9.75
N ARG A 380 -36.93 8.37 -10.05
CA ARG A 380 -37.79 8.19 -11.23
C ARG A 380 -36.96 8.27 -12.52
N ALA A 381 -36.06 9.24 -12.62
CA ALA A 381 -35.17 9.37 -13.77
C ALA A 381 -34.26 8.14 -13.94
N CYS A 382 -33.63 7.66 -12.87
CA CYS A 382 -32.81 6.45 -12.89
C CYS A 382 -33.60 5.20 -13.28
N GLN A 383 -34.79 5.00 -12.72
CA GLN A 383 -35.64 3.85 -13.03
C GLN A 383 -36.11 3.87 -14.49
N LEU A 384 -36.46 5.05 -15.00
CA LEU A 384 -36.81 5.21 -16.41
C LEU A 384 -35.61 4.93 -17.31
N THR A 385 -34.42 5.43 -16.98
CA THR A 385 -33.19 5.11 -17.73
C THR A 385 -32.91 3.60 -17.73
N GLU A 386 -33.04 2.91 -16.60
CA GLU A 386 -32.90 1.44 -16.54
C GLU A 386 -33.89 0.72 -17.45
N PHE A 387 -35.17 1.12 -17.42
CA PHE A 387 -36.20 0.59 -18.32
C PHE A 387 -35.86 0.84 -19.80
N LEU A 388 -35.37 2.03 -20.15
CA LEU A 388 -35.06 2.39 -21.54
C LEU A 388 -33.87 1.60 -22.10
N VAL A 389 -32.92 1.20 -21.25
CA VAL A 389 -31.81 0.32 -21.64
C VAL A 389 -32.32 -1.08 -21.95
N LYS A 390 -33.21 -1.63 -21.11
CA LYS A 390 -33.79 -2.96 -21.32
C LYS A 390 -35.26 -3.01 -20.90
N PRO A 391 -36.19 -2.76 -21.83
CA PRO A 391 -37.62 -2.81 -21.55
C PRO A 391 -38.08 -4.23 -21.21
N THR A 392 -38.54 -4.44 -19.99
CA THR A 392 -39.13 -5.71 -19.52
C THR A 392 -40.41 -5.42 -18.73
N VAL A 393 -41.25 -6.44 -18.53
CA VAL A 393 -42.44 -6.31 -17.67
C VAL A 393 -42.07 -5.86 -16.25
N ASP A 394 -41.01 -6.42 -15.66
CA ASP A 394 -40.58 -6.06 -14.31
C ASP A 394 -40.09 -4.61 -14.22
N SER A 395 -39.27 -4.17 -15.17
CA SER A 395 -38.75 -2.80 -15.20
C SER A 395 -39.87 -1.79 -15.47
N TYR A 396 -40.88 -2.15 -16.28
CA TYR A 396 -42.07 -1.33 -16.49
C TYR A 396 -42.84 -1.08 -15.20
N TYR A 397 -43.17 -2.14 -14.44
CA TYR A 397 -43.90 -1.98 -13.18
C TYR A 397 -43.09 -1.24 -12.11
N ALA A 398 -41.77 -1.37 -12.12
CA ALA A 398 -40.90 -0.58 -11.26
C ALA A 398 -40.99 0.94 -11.58
N VAL A 399 -41.03 1.31 -12.88
CA VAL A 399 -41.29 2.70 -13.29
C VAL A 399 -42.69 3.12 -12.85
N GLU A 400 -43.73 2.34 -13.14
CA GLU A 400 -45.11 2.66 -12.80
C GLU A 400 -45.29 2.91 -11.30
N THR A 401 -44.68 2.06 -10.47
CA THR A 401 -44.72 2.18 -9.02
C THR A 401 -44.12 3.52 -8.56
N LEU A 402 -42.90 3.86 -9.00
CA LEU A 402 -42.23 5.10 -8.59
C LEU A 402 -42.90 6.37 -9.13
N PHE A 403 -43.50 6.33 -10.32
CA PHE A 403 -44.21 7.49 -10.89
C PHE A 403 -45.58 7.72 -10.25
N ASN A 404 -46.18 6.71 -9.65
CA ASN A 404 -47.42 6.82 -8.88
C ASN A 404 -47.20 7.25 -7.42
N GLU A 405 -45.96 7.24 -6.91
CA GLU A 405 -45.65 7.80 -5.59
C GLU A 405 -45.97 9.31 -5.57
N PRO A 406 -46.58 9.85 -4.49
CA PRO A 406 -46.91 11.27 -4.41
C PRO A 406 -45.64 12.13 -4.34
N ASP A 407 -45.64 13.26 -5.05
CA ASP A 407 -44.53 14.21 -5.01
C ASP A 407 -44.31 14.73 -3.59
N GLN A 408 -43.08 14.57 -3.10
CA GLN A 408 -42.65 15.14 -1.83
C GLN A 408 -42.14 16.56 -2.09
N LYS A 409 -42.55 17.52 -1.28
CA LYS A 409 -41.96 18.87 -1.32
C LYS A 409 -40.54 18.77 -0.78
N LEU A 410 -39.54 18.80 -1.66
CA LEU A 410 -38.15 18.92 -1.27
C LEU A 410 -37.91 20.35 -0.77
N GLU A 411 -37.53 20.50 0.50
CA GLU A 411 -37.05 21.78 1.01
C GLU A 411 -35.62 22.00 0.48
N GLU A 412 -35.39 23.05 -0.31
CA GLU A 412 -34.09 23.32 -0.96
C GLU A 412 -32.91 23.37 0.03
N GLU A 413 -33.16 23.75 1.28
CA GLU A 413 -32.16 23.79 2.36
C GLU A 413 -31.78 22.40 2.92
N SER A 414 -32.54 21.35 2.59
CA SER A 414 -32.33 19.97 3.06
C SER A 414 -31.66 19.05 2.03
N LEU A 415 -31.32 19.57 0.85
CA LEU A 415 -30.75 18.76 -0.23
C LEU A 415 -29.32 18.35 0.12
N PRO A 416 -28.97 17.06 -0.05
CA PRO A 416 -27.65 16.54 0.34
C PRO A 416 -26.55 16.93 -0.65
N ILE A 417 -26.90 17.53 -1.80
CA ILE A 417 -25.98 18.03 -2.83
C ILE A 417 -26.41 19.41 -3.35
N PRO A 418 -25.50 20.21 -3.92
CA PRO A 418 -25.85 21.49 -4.55
C PRO A 418 -26.86 21.31 -5.69
N ASN A 419 -27.83 22.22 -5.79
CA ASN A 419 -28.88 22.15 -6.82
C ASN A 419 -28.31 22.18 -8.25
N SER A 420 -27.20 22.90 -8.49
CA SER A 420 -26.53 22.88 -9.80
C SER A 420 -26.09 21.48 -10.21
N LEU A 421 -25.47 20.74 -9.28
CA LEU A 421 -25.01 19.38 -9.53
C LEU A 421 -26.18 18.40 -9.70
N ARG A 422 -27.25 18.58 -8.93
CA ARG A 422 -28.51 17.85 -9.09
C ARG A 422 -29.09 18.05 -10.50
N CYS A 423 -29.10 19.28 -10.99
CA CYS A 423 -29.54 19.59 -12.36
C CYS A 423 -28.64 18.94 -13.41
N ASP A 424 -27.31 18.99 -13.24
CA ASP A 424 -26.36 18.36 -14.15
C ASP A 424 -26.56 16.83 -14.22
N LEU A 425 -26.84 16.20 -13.08
CA LEU A 425 -27.17 14.77 -13.01
C LEU A 425 -28.45 14.44 -13.77
N LEU A 426 -29.53 15.16 -13.51
CA LEU A 426 -30.80 14.94 -14.21
C LEU A 426 -30.65 15.16 -15.71
N LEU A 427 -29.88 16.17 -16.13
CA LEU A 427 -29.56 16.41 -17.53
C LEU A 427 -28.79 15.23 -18.14
N ALA A 428 -27.77 14.71 -17.46
CA ALA A 428 -26.98 13.57 -17.93
C ALA A 428 -27.78 12.27 -18.05
N LEU A 429 -28.80 12.05 -17.21
CA LEU A 429 -29.73 10.93 -17.37
C LEU A 429 -30.66 11.15 -18.57
N LYS A 430 -31.20 12.37 -18.68
CA LYS A 430 -32.16 12.77 -19.71
C LYS A 430 -31.58 12.74 -21.13
N THR A 431 -30.29 13.03 -21.30
CA THR A 431 -29.62 12.95 -22.61
C THR A 431 -29.58 11.53 -23.18
N GLN A 432 -29.80 10.50 -22.35
CA GLN A 432 -29.87 9.10 -22.79
C GLN A 432 -31.24 8.73 -23.35
N TRP A 433 -32.27 9.56 -23.14
CA TRP A 433 -33.64 9.21 -23.49
C TRP A 433 -33.92 9.50 -24.97
N PRO A 434 -34.70 8.65 -25.66
CA PRO A 434 -35.04 8.88 -27.07
C PRO A 434 -36.12 9.97 -27.27
N PHE A 435 -36.45 10.73 -26.23
CA PHE A 435 -37.52 11.73 -26.21
C PHE A 435 -37.22 12.87 -25.23
N ASP A 436 -37.82 14.04 -25.49
CA ASP A 436 -37.57 15.28 -24.76
C ASP A 436 -38.32 15.32 -23.41
N PRO A 437 -37.64 15.25 -22.26
CA PRO A 437 -38.19 14.98 -20.93
C PRO A 437 -39.05 16.08 -20.29
N GLU A 438 -39.11 17.30 -20.83
CA GLU A 438 -39.57 18.47 -20.06
C GLU A 438 -41.04 18.42 -19.58
N PHE A 439 -41.90 17.53 -20.11
CA PHE A 439 -43.35 17.57 -19.83
C PHE A 439 -44.09 16.22 -19.87
N TRP A 440 -43.52 15.13 -19.32
CA TRP A 440 -44.21 13.82 -19.33
C TRP A 440 -44.87 13.46 -18.01
N ASP A 441 -46.19 13.66 -17.95
CA ASP A 441 -47.03 13.03 -16.94
C ASP A 441 -47.05 11.50 -17.13
N TRP A 442 -47.28 10.74 -16.06
CA TRP A 442 -47.24 9.26 -16.11
C TRP A 442 -48.16 8.67 -17.18
N LYS A 443 -49.34 9.26 -17.44
CA LYS A 443 -50.27 8.75 -18.47
C LYS A 443 -49.66 8.83 -19.86
N THR A 444 -48.81 9.81 -20.11
CA THR A 444 -48.12 9.97 -21.38
C THR A 444 -46.88 9.08 -21.44
N LEU A 445 -46.12 8.98 -20.35
CA LEU A 445 -44.98 8.07 -20.25
C LEU A 445 -45.39 6.59 -20.41
N LYS A 446 -46.48 6.15 -19.76
CA LYS A 446 -47.05 4.80 -19.87
C LYS A 446 -47.26 4.37 -21.32
N ARG A 447 -47.81 5.25 -22.16
CA ARG A 447 -48.01 4.98 -23.59
C ARG A 447 -46.70 4.77 -24.35
N HIS A 448 -45.67 5.56 -24.04
CA HIS A 448 -44.36 5.40 -24.66
C HIS A 448 -43.64 4.13 -24.18
N CYS A 449 -43.67 3.85 -22.87
CA CYS A 449 -43.10 2.62 -22.31
C CYS A 449 -43.72 1.37 -22.94
N LEU A 450 -45.06 1.27 -22.99
CA LEU A 450 -45.74 0.15 -23.64
C LEU A 450 -45.38 0.02 -25.13
N GLY A 451 -45.19 1.15 -25.83
CA GLY A 451 -44.74 1.14 -27.22
C GLY A 451 -43.32 0.58 -27.41
N LEU A 452 -42.42 0.84 -26.46
CA LEU A 452 -41.03 0.37 -26.49
C LEU A 452 -40.87 -1.11 -26.12
N MET A 453 -41.81 -1.68 -25.36
CA MET A 453 -41.79 -3.08 -24.93
C MET A 453 -42.12 -4.08 -26.05
N GLY A 454 -42.75 -3.65 -27.14
CA GLY A 454 -43.11 -4.53 -28.26
C GLY A 454 -44.06 -5.66 -27.83
N GLU A 455 -43.66 -6.92 -28.02
CA GLU A 455 -44.49 -8.10 -27.69
C GLU A 455 -44.75 -8.25 -26.19
N GLU A 456 -43.80 -7.84 -25.34
CA GLU A 456 -43.91 -7.86 -23.87
C GLU A 456 -45.08 -6.97 -23.38
N ALA A 457 -45.46 -5.95 -24.15
CA ALA A 457 -46.60 -5.09 -23.81
C ALA A 457 -47.94 -5.85 -23.75
N SER A 458 -48.06 -6.96 -24.48
CA SER A 458 -49.26 -7.83 -24.44
C SER A 458 -49.42 -8.53 -23.09
N ILE A 459 -48.30 -8.83 -22.41
CA ILE A 459 -48.26 -9.41 -21.07
C ILE A 459 -48.76 -8.36 -20.06
N VAL A 460 -48.23 -7.13 -20.13
CA VAL A 460 -48.69 -6.01 -19.28
C VAL A 460 -50.19 -5.77 -19.46
N SER A 461 -50.68 -5.69 -20.70
CA SER A 461 -52.12 -5.50 -20.96
C SER A 461 -52.99 -6.64 -20.41
N SER A 462 -52.48 -7.86 -20.35
CA SER A 462 -53.21 -9.00 -19.79
C SER A 462 -53.25 -8.94 -18.27
N ILE A 463 -52.15 -8.52 -17.62
CA ILE A 463 -52.06 -8.33 -16.17
C ILE A 463 -52.93 -7.15 -15.71
N ASP A 464 -52.85 -5.99 -16.38
CA ASP A 464 -53.67 -4.81 -16.05
C ASP A 464 -55.17 -5.16 -16.12
N LYS A 465 -55.61 -5.94 -17.11
CA LYS A 465 -57.01 -6.41 -17.21
C LYS A 465 -57.44 -7.31 -16.07
N LEU A 466 -56.53 -8.15 -15.55
CA LEU A 466 -56.81 -9.02 -14.41
C LEU A 466 -56.91 -8.19 -13.11
N ASN A 467 -56.01 -7.23 -12.91
CA ASN A 467 -56.06 -6.33 -11.76
C ASN A 467 -57.31 -5.43 -11.76
N ASP A 468 -57.70 -4.88 -12.93
CA ASP A 468 -58.92 -4.09 -13.10
C ASP A 468 -60.20 -4.93 -12.86
N SER A 469 -60.14 -6.25 -13.05
CA SER A 469 -61.28 -7.14 -12.77
C SER A 469 -61.34 -7.58 -11.30
N GLU A 470 -60.21 -7.68 -10.60
CA GLU A 470 -60.17 -7.97 -9.15
C GLU A 470 -60.59 -6.75 -8.30
N GLU A 471 -60.26 -5.51 -8.69
CA GLU A 471 -60.73 -4.30 -7.97
C GLU A 471 -62.25 -4.10 -8.08
N ASN A 472 -62.90 -4.67 -9.09
CA ASN A 472 -64.35 -4.52 -9.33
C ASN A 472 -65.19 -5.66 -8.72
N GLU A 473 -64.58 -6.74 -8.21
CA GLU A 473 -65.28 -7.85 -7.54
C GLU A 473 -65.48 -7.63 -6.02
N GLY A 474 -65.01 -6.51 -5.46
CA GLY A 474 -65.17 -6.16 -4.04
C GLY A 474 -66.50 -5.50 -3.62
N LEU A 475 -67.49 -5.39 -4.51
CA LEU A 475 -68.72 -4.63 -4.25
C LEU A 475 -70.01 -5.32 -4.73
N LEU A 476 -70.27 -6.59 -4.38
CA LEU A 476 -71.64 -7.15 -4.37
C LEU A 476 -71.80 -8.21 -3.27
N ASP A 477 -72.55 -7.88 -2.22
CA ASP A 477 -73.05 -8.80 -1.18
C ASP A 477 -74.45 -9.36 -1.54
N ALA A 478 -74.73 -10.58 -1.04
CA ALA A 478 -75.97 -11.39 -1.04
C ALA A 478 -76.33 -12.11 -2.37
N ASP A 479 -76.67 -13.41 -2.43
CA ASP A 479 -77.44 -14.26 -1.51
C ASP A 479 -77.17 -15.77 -1.79
N ASP A 480 -77.69 -16.61 -0.91
CA ASP A 480 -77.37 -17.98 -0.52
C ASP A 480 -77.61 -19.16 -1.49
N ASN A 481 -76.93 -20.29 -1.20
CA ASN A 481 -77.18 -21.72 -1.58
C ASN A 481 -77.03 -22.22 -3.03
N ASP A 482 -76.03 -23.09 -3.28
CA ASP A 482 -76.27 -24.55 -3.34
C ASP A 482 -74.98 -25.38 -3.16
N PHE A 483 -75.10 -26.52 -2.50
CA PHE A 483 -74.01 -27.35 -1.95
C PHE A 483 -73.95 -28.70 -2.68
N LYS A 484 -72.72 -29.26 -2.80
CA LYS A 484 -72.32 -30.69 -2.95
C LYS A 484 -71.87 -31.17 -4.35
N HIS A 485 -70.59 -31.58 -4.42
CA HIS A 485 -70.24 -33.00 -4.22
C HIS A 485 -68.75 -33.17 -3.80
N LEU A 486 -68.54 -34.02 -2.79
CA LEU A 486 -67.29 -34.56 -2.21
C LEU A 486 -66.53 -35.47 -3.21
N ASP A 487 -65.26 -35.91 -3.08
CA ASP A 487 -64.49 -36.53 -1.98
C ASP A 487 -62.96 -36.41 -2.27
N PHE A 488 -62.09 -35.99 -1.33
CA PHE A 488 -61.33 -36.77 -0.33
C PHE A 488 -60.38 -37.88 -0.86
N THR A 489 -59.07 -37.70 -0.66
CA THR A 489 -58.20 -38.64 0.09
C THR A 489 -57.02 -37.91 0.72
N LEU A 490 -56.91 -38.03 2.06
CA LEU A 490 -55.76 -37.70 2.91
C LEU A 490 -54.97 -39.01 3.10
N SER A 491 -53.64 -39.05 3.00
CA SER A 491 -52.66 -38.97 4.11
C SER A 491 -51.48 -39.96 3.84
N PRO A 492 -50.47 -40.16 4.72
CA PRO A 492 -49.40 -39.22 5.10
C PRO A 492 -48.01 -39.90 5.18
N THR A 493 -46.88 -39.21 4.90
CA THR A 493 -45.58 -39.62 5.50
C THR A 493 -44.50 -38.53 5.48
N ARG A 494 -44.19 -38.07 6.70
CA ARG A 494 -42.92 -37.64 7.32
C ARG A 494 -41.67 -37.38 6.45
N VAL A 495 -41.23 -36.11 6.55
CA VAL A 495 -39.88 -35.50 6.63
C VAL A 495 -38.70 -36.49 6.88
N PRO A 496 -37.52 -36.30 6.24
CA PRO A 496 -36.50 -35.40 6.79
C PRO A 496 -35.84 -34.44 5.77
N TRP A 497 -35.45 -33.27 6.27
CA TRP A 497 -34.51 -32.31 5.70
C TRP A 497 -33.20 -32.96 5.23
N PRO A 498 -32.59 -32.52 4.12
CA PRO A 498 -31.16 -32.62 3.95
C PRO A 498 -30.49 -31.40 4.59
N GLN A 499 -29.82 -31.65 5.71
CA GLN A 499 -28.66 -30.89 6.14
C GLN A 499 -27.49 -31.16 5.19
N ASP A 500 -26.64 -30.15 5.06
CA ASP A 500 -25.25 -30.16 4.61
C ASP A 500 -24.95 -30.32 3.12
N SER A 501 -24.61 -29.18 2.51
CA SER A 501 -23.27 -29.06 1.91
C SER A 501 -22.70 -27.68 2.22
N GLU A 502 -21.88 -27.70 3.27
CA GLU A 502 -20.92 -26.73 3.74
C GLU A 502 -20.46 -25.64 2.76
N ALA A 503 -20.55 -24.43 3.27
CA ALA A 503 -19.74 -23.29 2.89
C ALA A 503 -18.25 -23.65 2.87
N ARG A 504 -17.60 -23.42 1.73
CA ARG A 504 -16.20 -22.97 1.68
C ARG A 504 -16.14 -21.62 0.98
N THR A 505 -16.72 -20.62 1.63
CA THR A 505 -16.11 -19.30 1.63
C THR A 505 -14.80 -19.43 2.40
N GLU A 506 -13.68 -19.60 1.69
CA GLU A 506 -12.39 -19.31 2.26
C GLU A 506 -12.42 -17.85 2.70
N ALA A 507 -12.52 -17.69 4.02
CA ALA A 507 -12.37 -16.43 4.70
C ALA A 507 -10.99 -15.87 4.32
N CYS A 508 -10.99 -14.81 3.52
CA CYS A 508 -9.86 -13.90 3.44
C CYS A 508 -9.54 -13.48 4.90
N PRO A 509 -8.30 -13.65 5.40
CA PRO A 509 -7.99 -13.33 6.78
C PRO A 509 -8.31 -11.87 7.04
N ARG A 510 -9.16 -11.62 8.04
CA ARG A 510 -9.33 -10.30 8.65
C ARG A 510 -7.94 -9.82 9.10
N TRP A 511 -7.33 -8.94 8.34
CA TRP A 511 -6.24 -8.09 8.81
C TRP A 511 -6.84 -7.04 9.76
N TYR A 512 -7.11 -7.48 10.99
CA TYR A 512 -7.29 -6.64 12.16
C TYR A 512 -6.10 -6.94 13.08
N PHE A 513 -5.02 -6.17 12.95
CA PHE A 513 -4.00 -6.11 14.00
C PHE A 513 -4.37 -5.00 14.98
N PRO A 514 -4.57 -5.30 16.27
CA PRO A 514 -4.66 -4.27 17.29
C PRO A 514 -3.27 -3.68 17.54
N LEU A 515 -3.15 -2.36 17.33
CA LEU A 515 -2.10 -1.53 17.89
C LEU A 515 -2.06 -1.72 19.41
N SER A 516 -1.04 -2.42 19.94
CA SER A 516 -0.43 -2.23 21.26
C SER A 516 0.72 -3.22 21.48
N ASN A 517 1.81 -2.70 22.07
CA ASN A 517 2.96 -3.39 22.65
C ASN A 517 4.21 -3.60 21.76
N MET A 518 4.88 -2.49 21.46
CA MET A 518 6.33 -2.40 21.63
C MET A 518 6.60 -1.66 22.94
N TYR A 519 7.25 -2.32 23.90
CA TYR A 519 8.18 -1.83 24.93
C TYR A 519 8.22 -2.89 26.05
N GLU A 520 9.44 -3.19 26.51
CA GLU A 520 9.81 -4.19 27.54
C GLU A 520 10.08 -5.60 26.99
N ASP A 521 11.35 -5.86 26.63
CA ASP A 521 12.15 -6.93 27.23
C ASP A 521 13.59 -6.90 26.64
N ILE A 522 14.46 -6.15 27.35
CA ILE A 522 15.86 -6.48 27.59
C ILE A 522 15.93 -6.99 29.02
#